data_AF-A0A091L1W1-F1
#
_entry.id   AF-A0A091L1W1-F1
#
_cell.length_a   1.000
_cell.length_b   1.000
_cell.length_c   1.000
_cell.angle_alpha   90.00
_cell.angle_beta   90.00
_cell.angle_gamma   90.00
#
_symmetry.space_group_name_H-M   'P 1'
#
loop_
_entity.id
_entity.type
_entity.pdbx_description
1 polymer ?
#
loop_
_entity_poly.entity_id
_entity_poly.type
_entity_poly.pdbx_seq_one_letter_code
_entity_poly.pdbx_strand_id
1 'polypeptide(L)'
;FSQAQVFELERRFKQQKYLSAPEREHLASVLKLTSTQVKIWFQNRRYKCKRQRQDKSLELAAHSLPPRRVAVPVLVRDGKPCLGGSQPYPAPYSITASPYSYSSYYS
;
A
#
# COMPACT_ATOMS: atom_id res chain seq x y z
N PHE A 1 -12.00 -18.64 -1.44
CA PHE A 1 -11.61 -19.88 -0.74
C PHE A 1 -12.71 -20.23 0.24
N SER A 2 -13.11 -21.50 0.32
CA SER A 2 -14.02 -21.97 1.36
C SER A 2 -13.34 -21.96 2.73
N GLN A 3 -14.12 -22.07 3.81
CA GLN A 3 -13.56 -22.08 5.16
C GLN A 3 -12.59 -23.25 5.39
N ALA A 4 -12.91 -24.43 4.85
CA ALA A 4 -12.02 -25.59 4.89
C ALA A 4 -10.70 -25.34 4.15
N GLN A 5 -10.76 -24.71 2.96
CA GLN A 5 -9.55 -24.34 2.21
C GLN A 5 -8.68 -23.34 2.99
N VAL A 6 -9.31 -22.33 3.61
CA VAL A 6 -8.59 -21.35 4.43
C VAL A 6 -7.94 -22.02 5.64
N PHE A 7 -8.67 -22.90 6.33
CA PHE A 7 -8.15 -23.64 7.48
C PHE A 7 -6.89 -24.43 7.15
N GLU A 8 -6.89 -25.21 6.07
CA GLU A 8 -5.72 -25.99 5.64
C GLU A 8 -4.56 -25.10 5.18
N LEU A 9 -4.84 -24.00 4.47
CA LEU A 9 -3.84 -23.00 4.11
C LEU A 9 -3.18 -22.40 5.35
N GLU A 10 -3.96 -22.06 6.37
CA GLU A 10 -3.46 -21.55 7.65
C GLU A 10 -2.67 -22.61 8.42
N ARG A 11 -3.14 -23.86 8.45
CA ARG A 11 -2.46 -25.00 9.07
C ARG A 11 -1.07 -25.18 8.47
N ARG A 12 -0.97 -25.26 7.13
CA ARG A 12 0.32 -25.37 6.44
C ARG A 12 1.19 -24.13 6.65
N PHE A 13 0.61 -22.92 6.65
CA PHE A 13 1.34 -21.68 6.91
C PHE A 13 1.94 -21.60 8.32
N LYS A 14 1.27 -22.17 9.33
CA LYS A 14 1.83 -22.25 10.69
C LYS A 14 3.12 -23.08 10.71
N GLN A 15 3.16 -24.16 9.95
CA GLN A 15 4.33 -25.03 9.81
C GLN A 15 5.43 -24.38 8.97
N GLN A 16 5.07 -23.74 7.85
CA GLN A 16 6.04 -23.25 6.88
C GLN A 16 5.54 -21.97 6.20
N LYS A 17 6.30 -20.87 6.34
CA LYS A 17 5.90 -19.54 5.83
C LYS A 17 6.10 -19.36 4.33
N TYR A 18 6.91 -20.21 3.71
CA TYR A 18 7.32 -20.15 2.31
C TYR A 18 7.30 -21.54 1.70
N LEU A 19 6.55 -21.71 0.60
CA LEU A 19 6.50 -22.98 -0.11
C LEU A 19 7.39 -22.93 -1.36
N SER A 20 8.15 -23.99 -1.58
CA SER A 20 8.79 -24.29 -2.87
C SER A 20 7.75 -24.56 -3.96
N ALA A 21 8.18 -24.64 -5.21
CA ALA A 21 7.28 -24.96 -6.34
C ALA A 21 6.54 -26.31 -6.17
N PRO A 22 7.22 -27.45 -5.92
CA PRO A 22 6.53 -28.74 -5.82
C PRO A 22 5.57 -28.81 -4.63
N GLU A 23 5.94 -28.24 -3.47
CA GLU A 23 5.06 -28.19 -2.30
C GLU A 23 3.78 -27.40 -2.58
N ARG A 24 3.89 -26.34 -3.37
CA ARG A 24 2.74 -25.51 -3.77
C ARG A 24 1.81 -26.27 -4.70
N GLU A 25 2.36 -27.00 -5.66
CA GLU A 25 1.56 -27.82 -6.58
C GLU A 25 0.82 -28.94 -5.85
N HIS A 26 1.49 -29.61 -4.91
CA HIS A 26 0.86 -30.62 -4.08
C HIS A 26 -0.32 -30.03 -3.28
N LEU A 27 -0.10 -28.91 -2.57
CA LEU A 27 -1.15 -28.26 -1.78
C LEU A 27 -2.32 -27.77 -2.65
N ALA A 28 -2.01 -27.26 -3.85
CA ALA A 28 -3.02 -26.85 -4.81
C ALA A 28 -3.91 -28.02 -5.26
N SER A 29 -3.32 -29.19 -5.55
CA SER A 29 -4.04 -30.40 -5.91
C SER A 29 -4.99 -30.89 -4.80
N VAL A 30 -4.51 -30.91 -3.56
CA VAL A 30 -5.29 -31.32 -2.37
C VAL A 30 -6.48 -30.40 -2.14
N LEU A 31 -6.28 -29.08 -2.24
CA LEU A 31 -7.32 -28.09 -1.95
C LEU A 31 -8.20 -27.74 -3.16
N LYS A 32 -7.96 -28.37 -4.32
CA LYS A 32 -8.62 -28.06 -5.60
C LYS A 32 -8.50 -26.57 -5.95
N LEU A 33 -7.28 -26.05 -5.84
CA LEU A 33 -6.89 -24.69 -6.20
C LEU A 33 -5.78 -24.72 -7.25
N THR A 34 -5.41 -23.56 -7.79
CA THR A 34 -4.23 -23.43 -8.66
C THR A 34 -2.98 -23.08 -7.85
N SER A 35 -1.80 -23.47 -8.36
CA SER A 35 -0.51 -23.10 -7.79
C SER A 35 -0.39 -21.58 -7.60
N THR A 36 -0.92 -20.78 -8.53
CA THR A 36 -0.96 -19.31 -8.44
C THR A 36 -1.83 -18.82 -7.28
N GLN A 37 -3.02 -19.38 -7.07
CA GLN A 37 -3.88 -19.01 -5.94
C GLN A 37 -3.20 -19.27 -4.60
N VAL A 38 -2.51 -20.42 -4.46
CA VAL A 38 -1.73 -20.74 -3.27
C VAL A 38 -0.57 -19.76 -3.11
N LYS A 39 0.15 -19.41 -4.19
CA LYS A 39 1.25 -18.43 -4.17
C LYS A 39 0.77 -17.09 -3.63
N ILE A 40 -0.32 -16.56 -4.20
CA ILE A 40 -0.91 -15.27 -3.84
C ILE A 40 -1.39 -15.29 -2.39
N TRP A 41 -2.07 -16.36 -1.96
CA TRP A 41 -2.55 -16.46 -0.58
C TRP A 41 -1.38 -16.43 0.41
N PHE A 42 -0.31 -17.20 0.17
CA PHE A 42 0.88 -17.21 1.02
C PHE A 42 1.58 -15.85 1.05
N GLN A 43 1.62 -15.13 -0.07
CA GLN A 43 2.18 -13.79 -0.14
C GLN A 43 1.35 -12.78 0.68
N ASN A 44 0.03 -12.80 0.51
CA ASN A 44 -0.90 -11.97 1.29
C ASN A 44 -0.82 -12.28 2.78
N ARG A 45 -0.69 -13.56 3.15
CA ARG A 45 -0.58 -13.99 4.54
C ARG A 45 0.71 -13.47 5.19
N ARG A 46 1.86 -13.57 4.51
CA ARG A 46 3.12 -12.98 4.98
C ARG A 46 3.04 -11.46 5.11
N TYR A 47 2.42 -10.79 4.14
CA TYR A 47 2.23 -9.34 4.18
C TYR A 47 1.42 -8.90 5.41
N LYS A 48 0.29 -9.58 5.70
CA LYS A 48 -0.52 -9.31 6.90
C LYS A 48 0.28 -9.47 8.20
N CYS A 49 1.08 -10.53 8.34
CA CYS A 49 1.94 -10.70 9.52
C CYS A 49 2.96 -9.57 9.67
N LYS A 50 3.57 -9.12 8.56
CA LYS A 50 4.51 -7.99 8.59
C LYS A 50 3.81 -6.71 9.01
N ARG A 51 2.65 -6.42 8.42
CA ARG A 51 1.87 -5.21 8.69
C ARG A 51 1.42 -5.13 10.15
N GLN A 52 0.90 -6.23 10.70
CA GLN A 52 0.49 -6.28 12.11
C GLN A 52 1.63 -5.96 13.09
N ARG A 53 2.88 -6.30 12.76
CA ARG A 53 4.04 -5.95 13.59
C ARG A 53 4.38 -4.46 13.51
N GLN A 54 4.25 -3.85 12.33
CA GLN A 54 4.48 -2.42 12.14
C GLN A 54 3.38 -1.59 12.79
N ASP A 55 2.11 -1.94 12.60
CA ASP A 55 0.99 -1.23 13.22
C ASP A 55 1.09 -1.25 14.76
N LYS A 56 1.50 -2.39 15.36
CA LYS A 56 1.79 -2.45 16.81
C LYS A 56 2.97 -1.55 17.22
N SER A 57 4.01 -1.48 16.41
CA SER A 57 5.15 -0.59 16.67
C SER A 57 4.75 0.89 16.59
N LEU A 58 3.85 1.24 15.68
CA LEU A 58 3.31 2.58 15.54
C LEU A 58 2.35 2.93 16.67
N GLU A 59 1.51 1.99 17.13
CA GLU A 59 0.67 2.21 18.31
C GLU A 59 1.51 2.44 19.57
N LEU A 60 2.56 1.65 19.83
CA LEU A 60 3.43 1.91 20.97
C LEU A 60 4.14 3.28 20.88
N ALA A 61 4.53 3.72 19.69
CA ALA A 61 5.09 5.05 19.48
C ALA A 61 4.03 6.18 19.57
N ALA A 62 2.78 5.89 19.20
CA ALA A 62 1.66 6.82 19.27
C ALA A 62 1.10 7.00 20.69
N HIS A 63 1.35 6.06 21.61
CA HIS A 63 1.05 6.26 23.03
C HIS A 63 2.06 7.16 23.75
N SER A 64 3.16 7.54 23.08
CA SER A 64 4.12 8.54 23.56
C SER A 64 3.98 9.91 22.89
N LEU A 65 3.04 10.09 21.95
CA LEU A 65 2.81 11.36 21.28
C LEU A 65 1.33 11.73 21.37
N PRO A 66 0.97 12.92 21.89
CA PRO A 66 -0.43 13.33 21.97
C PRO A 66 -1.05 13.29 20.56
N PRO A 67 -2.35 12.94 20.44
CA PRO A 67 -3.00 12.80 19.16
C PRO A 67 -2.87 14.12 18.41
N ARG A 68 -2.10 14.11 17.31
CA ARG A 68 -2.09 15.24 16.38
C ARG A 68 -3.43 15.28 15.67
N ARG A 69 -4.42 15.89 16.32
CA ARG A 69 -5.61 16.40 15.66
C ARG A 69 -5.13 17.50 14.73
N VAL A 70 -4.93 17.14 13.47
CA VAL A 70 -4.73 18.16 12.43
C VAL A 70 -6.05 18.91 12.33
N ALA A 71 -6.09 20.15 12.83
CA ALA A 71 -7.18 21.04 12.53
C ALA A 71 -7.16 21.25 11.01
N VAL A 72 -8.21 20.79 10.33
CA VAL A 72 -8.44 21.13 8.92
C VAL A 72 -8.93 22.58 8.93
N PRO A 73 -8.15 23.59 8.49
CA PRO A 73 -8.72 24.89 8.28
C PRO A 73 -9.73 24.74 7.15
N VAL A 74 -11.02 24.81 7.50
CA VAL A 74 -12.06 25.07 6.51
C VAL A 74 -11.71 26.43 5.92
N LEU A 75 -11.26 26.47 4.66
CA LEU A 75 -11.21 27.72 3.92
C LEU A 75 -12.65 28.20 3.76
N VAL A 76 -13.10 29.00 4.71
CA VAL A 76 -14.30 29.82 4.55
C VAL A 76 -13.91 30.88 3.54
N ARG A 77 -14.42 30.74 2.31
CA ARG A 77 -14.26 31.77 1.28
C ARG A 77 -15.03 32.98 1.78
N ASP A 78 -14.27 34.04 2.05
CA ASP A 78 -14.66 35.31 2.66
C ASP A 78 -16.10 35.73 2.34
N GLY A 79 -16.92 35.83 3.39
CA GLY A 79 -18.24 36.42 3.30
C GLY A 79 -18.15 37.93 3.11
N LYS A 80 -18.01 38.39 1.85
CA LYS A 80 -18.47 39.73 1.41
C LYS A 80 -18.62 39.79 -0.12
N PRO A 81 -19.76 40.25 -0.64
CA PRO A 81 -20.00 40.37 -2.07
C PRO A 81 -19.43 41.68 -2.61
N CYS A 82 -18.63 41.63 -3.67
CA CYS A 82 -18.39 42.79 -4.53
C CYS A 82 -18.16 42.35 -5.98
N LEU A 83 -19.02 42.90 -6.85
CA LEU A 83 -19.00 42.83 -8.30
C LEU A 83 -17.93 43.79 -8.85
N GLY A 84 -17.27 43.37 -9.94
CA GLY A 84 -16.47 44.23 -10.84
C GLY A 84 -14.99 44.35 -10.44
N GLY A 85 -14.01 44.20 -11.32
CA GLY A 85 -13.99 43.98 -12.76
C GLY A 85 -12.54 43.87 -13.24
N SER A 86 -12.38 43.34 -14.46
CA SER A 86 -11.20 43.35 -15.35
C SER A 86 -9.88 42.72 -14.89
N GLN A 87 -9.61 41.49 -15.36
CA GLN A 87 -8.25 41.09 -15.73
C GLN A 87 -8.28 40.13 -16.95
N PRO A 88 -7.59 40.44 -18.07
CA PRO A 88 -7.43 39.54 -19.20
C PRO A 88 -6.32 38.50 -18.95
N TYR A 89 -6.52 37.30 -19.50
CA TYR A 89 -5.57 36.17 -19.51
C TYR A 89 -4.18 36.55 -20.08
N PRO A 90 -3.12 35.81 -19.71
CA PRO A 90 -2.75 34.65 -20.54
C PRO A 90 -2.56 33.34 -19.75
N ALA A 91 -2.70 32.26 -20.51
CA ALA A 91 -2.78 30.87 -20.07
C ALA A 91 -1.39 30.16 -20.04
N PRO A 92 -1.31 28.83 -20.20
CA PRO A 92 -0.91 27.86 -19.17
C PRO A 92 0.53 27.35 -19.38
N TYR A 93 1.28 27.10 -18.30
CA TYR A 93 2.58 26.45 -18.46
C TYR A 93 2.38 24.99 -18.89
N SER A 94 2.85 24.74 -20.10
CA SER A 94 2.87 23.44 -20.75
C SER A 94 4.08 22.63 -20.25
N ILE A 95 3.88 21.31 -20.26
CA ILE A 95 4.86 20.24 -20.04
C ILE A 95 6.20 20.53 -20.75
N THR A 96 7.32 20.49 -20.01
CA THR A 96 8.66 20.30 -20.62
C THR A 96 9.48 19.32 -19.77
N ALA A 97 10.27 18.53 -20.49
CA ALA A 97 10.87 17.27 -20.10
C ALA A 97 12.01 17.38 -19.07
N SER A 98 12.18 16.33 -18.28
CA SER A 98 13.43 16.06 -17.54
C SER A 98 14.60 15.82 -18.50
N PRO A 99 15.80 16.34 -18.18
CA PRO A 99 17.05 15.69 -18.54
C PRO A 99 17.68 15.13 -17.26
N TYR A 100 17.55 13.82 -17.06
CA TYR A 100 18.41 13.12 -16.09
C TYR A 100 19.77 12.96 -16.76
N SER A 101 20.73 13.80 -16.37
CA SER A 101 22.11 13.76 -16.84
C SER A 101 22.80 12.51 -16.35
N TYR A 102 23.09 11.58 -17.25
CA TYR A 102 24.04 10.49 -17.04
C TYR A 102 25.42 10.94 -17.54
N SER A 103 26.47 10.48 -16.85
CA SER A 103 27.89 10.58 -17.23
C SER A 103 28.67 11.75 -16.62
N SER A 104 29.50 11.44 -15.62
CA SER A 104 30.92 11.85 -15.53
C SER A 104 31.58 11.20 -14.31
N TYR A 105 32.07 9.97 -14.51
CA TYR A 105 33.14 9.39 -13.68
C TYR A 105 34.09 8.65 -14.61
N TYR A 106 35.04 9.38 -15.20
CA TYR A 106 36.36 8.89 -15.62
C TYR A 106 37.24 10.08 -16.00
N SER A 107 38.16 10.45 -15.09
CA SER A 107 39.57 10.75 -15.35
C SER A 107 40.26 11.02 -14.01
#